data_AF-A0A353VCD2-F1
#
_entry.id   AF-A0A353VCD2-F1
#
_cell.length_a   1.000
_cell.length_b   1.000
_cell.length_c   1.000
_cell.angle_alpha   90.00
_cell.angle_beta   90.00
_cell.angle_gamma   90.00
#
_symmetry.space_group_name_H-M   'P 1'
#
loop_
_entity.id
_entity.type
_entity.pdbx_description
1 polymer ?
#
loop_
_entity_poly.entity_id
_entity_poly.type
_entity_poly.pdbx_seq_one_letter_code
_entity_poly.pdbx_strand_id
1 'polypeptide(L)'
;MKLSRRAFLTSAGVAGAAATGLVSLPRAARARPVADGMLAMLVDTTRCVGCRACEAACSEANRLPSPAKLGEESVFETTRTTDARSYTVVNRRRQPSNGRAATFAKTQCMHCV
;
A
#
# COMPACT_ATOMS: atom_id res chain seq x y z
N MET A 1 -6.83 54.62 19.51
CA MET A 1 -6.51 53.83 18.29
C MET A 1 -7.80 53.24 17.75
N LYS A 2 -8.17 53.50 16.49
CA LYS A 2 -9.37 52.91 15.87
C LYS A 2 -9.01 51.52 15.34
N LEU A 3 -9.47 50.46 16.01
CA LEU A 3 -9.34 49.09 15.50
C LEU A 3 -10.22 48.96 14.26
N SER A 4 -9.62 48.63 13.12
CA SER A 4 -10.38 48.35 11.90
C SER A 4 -11.05 46.98 12.01
N ARG A 5 -12.21 46.81 11.35
CA ARG A 5 -12.94 45.52 11.32
C ARG A 5 -12.03 44.37 10.87
N ARG A 6 -11.13 44.64 9.92
CA ARG A 6 -10.13 43.67 9.44
C ARG A 6 -9.14 43.29 10.55
N ALA A 7 -8.60 44.26 11.28
CA ALA A 7 -7.66 44.00 12.36
C ALA A 7 -8.29 43.19 13.49
N PHE A 8 -9.56 43.46 13.81
CA PHE A 8 -10.31 42.71 14.81
C PHE A 8 -10.59 41.27 14.36
N LEU A 9 -11.00 41.05 13.12
CA LEU A 9 -11.25 39.70 12.60
C LEU A 9 -9.96 38.87 12.52
N THR A 10 -8.84 39.49 12.15
CA THR A 10 -7.52 38.82 12.15
C THR A 10 -7.11 38.42 13.58
N SER A 11 -7.24 39.31 14.57
CA SER A 11 -6.86 38.98 15.94
C SER A 11 -7.80 37.95 16.58
N ALA A 12 -9.10 38.05 16.33
CA ALA A 12 -10.08 37.06 16.79
C ALA A 12 -9.87 35.67 16.17
N GLY A 13 -9.54 35.61 14.87
CA GLY A 13 -9.23 34.34 14.19
C GLY A 13 -7.98 33.65 14.76
N VAL A 14 -6.92 34.42 15.04
CA VAL A 14 -5.69 33.89 15.65
C VAL A 14 -5.93 33.42 17.09
N ALA A 15 -6.66 34.20 17.89
CA ALA A 15 -7.00 33.82 19.26
C ALA A 15 -7.92 32.58 19.32
N GLY A 16 -8.89 32.47 18.41
CA GLY A 16 -9.78 31.32 18.31
C GLY A 16 -9.07 30.02 17.92
N ALA A 17 -8.11 30.08 17.01
CA ALA A 17 -7.30 28.93 16.61
C ALA A 17 -6.39 28.42 17.75
N ALA A 18 -5.87 29.33 18.59
CA ALA A 18 -5.07 28.97 19.76
C ALA A 18 -5.92 28.32 20.87
N ALA A 19 -7.14 28.81 21.10
CA ALA A 19 -8.03 28.31 22.17
C ALA A 19 -8.66 26.93 21.88
N THR A 20 -8.77 26.56 20.59
CA THR A 20 -9.40 25.29 20.16
C THR A 20 -8.40 24.16 19.91
N GLY A 21 -7.11 24.38 20.14
CA GLY A 21 -6.06 23.37 19.89
C GLY A 21 -5.85 23.05 18.40
N LEU A 22 -6.43 23.84 17.49
CA LEU A 22 -6.31 23.66 16.04
C LEU A 22 -4.89 23.97 15.52
N VAL A 23 -4.01 24.54 16.35
CA VAL A 23 -2.56 24.57 16.09
C VAL A 23 -2.00 23.18 16.37
N SER A 24 -2.32 22.23 15.51
CA SER A 24 -1.71 20.89 15.53
C SER A 24 -0.23 21.04 15.15
N LEU A 25 0.66 21.00 16.14
CA LEU A 25 2.09 20.79 15.85
C LEU A 25 2.22 19.47 15.10
N PRO A 26 2.95 19.41 13.97
CA PRO A 26 3.19 18.14 13.30
C PRO A 26 3.92 17.25 14.30
N ARG A 27 3.26 16.18 14.75
CA ARG A 27 3.90 15.17 15.56
C ARG A 27 4.82 14.40 14.64
N ALA A 28 6.12 14.64 14.75
CA ALA A 28 7.12 13.86 14.03
C ALA A 28 6.85 12.38 14.31
N ALA A 29 6.56 11.62 13.23
CA ALA A 29 6.46 10.18 13.32
C ALA A 29 7.81 9.66 13.81
N ARG A 30 7.84 9.12 15.03
CA ARG A 30 9.02 8.44 15.53
C ARG A 30 9.08 7.08 14.86
N ALA A 31 10.22 6.75 14.26
CA ALA A 31 10.47 5.39 13.81
C ALA A 31 10.29 4.46 15.01
N ARG A 32 9.43 3.44 14.88
CA ARG A 32 9.39 2.37 15.87
C ARG A 32 10.70 1.58 15.75
N PRO A 33 11.39 1.33 16.86
CA PRO A 33 12.59 0.50 16.81
C PRO A 33 12.21 -0.87 16.24
N VAL A 34 13.01 -1.35 15.29
CA VAL A 34 12.91 -2.71 14.79
C VAL A 34 13.32 -3.62 15.94
N ALA A 35 12.38 -4.38 16.50
CA ALA A 35 12.69 -5.31 17.58
C ALA A 35 13.58 -6.44 17.08
N ASP A 36 14.45 -6.96 17.95
CA ASP A 36 15.25 -8.14 17.65
C ASP A 36 14.33 -9.32 17.32
N GLY A 37 14.66 -10.03 16.24
CA GLY A 37 13.89 -11.20 15.78
C GLY A 37 12.68 -10.88 14.88
N MET A 38 12.49 -9.64 14.43
CA MET A 38 11.44 -9.36 13.43
C MET A 38 11.74 -10.01 12.08
N LEU A 39 10.71 -10.58 11.47
CA LEU A 39 10.78 -11.21 10.15
C LEU A 39 10.39 -10.22 9.06
N ALA A 40 11.04 -10.35 7.91
CA ALA A 40 10.73 -9.62 6.69
C ALA A 40 10.60 -10.58 5.51
N MET A 41 9.84 -10.15 4.48
CA MET A 41 9.67 -10.91 3.25
C MET A 41 10.20 -10.09 2.07
N LEU A 42 11.22 -10.61 1.39
CA LEU A 42 11.73 -10.04 0.16
C LEU A 42 11.02 -10.66 -1.05
N VAL A 43 10.50 -9.81 -1.93
CA VAL A 43 9.95 -10.21 -3.24
C VAL A 43 10.76 -9.55 -4.35
N ASP A 44 11.64 -10.33 -4.98
CA ASP A 44 12.43 -9.85 -6.13
C ASP A 44 11.60 -9.94 -7.43
N THR A 45 11.14 -8.79 -7.90
CA THR A 45 10.31 -8.68 -9.12
C THR A 45 11.11 -8.83 -10.41
N THR A 46 12.45 -8.74 -10.36
CA THR A 46 13.30 -8.94 -11.55
C THR A 46 13.37 -10.41 -11.96
N ARG A 47 13.08 -11.32 -11.00
CA ARG A 47 13.08 -12.77 -11.19
C ARG A 47 11.66 -13.36 -11.20
N CYS A 48 10.64 -12.53 -10.98
CA CYS A 48 9.25 -12.97 -10.97
C CYS A 48 8.79 -13.28 -12.40
N VAL A 49 8.45 -14.55 -12.67
CA VAL A 49 7.98 -15.01 -13.98
C VAL A 49 6.46 -15.07 -14.11
N GLY A 50 5.72 -14.58 -13.11
CA GLY A 50 4.25 -14.59 -13.15
C GLY A 50 3.63 -15.98 -13.00
N CYS A 51 4.33 -16.99 -12.48
CA CYS A 51 3.80 -18.36 -12.39
C CYS A 51 2.59 -18.54 -11.46
N ARG A 52 2.33 -17.56 -10.57
CA ARG A 52 1.22 -17.55 -9.59
C ARG A 52 1.21 -18.72 -8.59
N ALA A 53 2.28 -19.51 -8.50
CA ALA A 53 2.43 -20.55 -7.49
C ALA A 53 2.37 -20.00 -6.05
N CYS A 54 2.81 -18.75 -5.85
CA CYS A 54 2.68 -18.07 -4.57
C CYS A 54 1.22 -17.77 -4.17
N GLU A 55 0.30 -17.61 -5.13
CA GLU A 55 -1.14 -17.50 -4.84
C GLU A 55 -1.69 -18.85 -4.37
N ALA A 56 -1.37 -19.93 -5.10
CA ALA A 56 -1.83 -21.28 -4.76
C ALA A 56 -1.33 -21.71 -3.38
N ALA A 57 -0.04 -21.53 -3.09
CA ALA A 57 0.54 -21.86 -1.78
C ALA A 57 -0.07 -21.01 -0.64
N CYS A 58 -0.35 -19.72 -0.90
CA CYS A 58 -1.01 -18.87 0.08
C CYS A 58 -2.43 -19.35 0.36
N SER A 59 -3.20 -19.70 -0.67
CA SER A 59 -4.55 -20.22 -0.51
C SER A 59 -4.56 -21.55 0.23
N GLU A 60 -3.66 -22.46 -0.10
CA GLU A 60 -3.52 -23.75 0.59
C GLU A 60 -3.20 -23.56 2.09
N ALA A 61 -2.16 -22.78 2.40
CA ALA A 61 -1.74 -22.55 3.78
C ALA A 61 -2.82 -21.88 4.65
N ASN A 62 -3.66 -21.03 4.04
CA ASN A 62 -4.72 -20.29 4.73
C ASN A 62 -6.11 -20.89 4.54
N ARG A 63 -6.24 -22.04 3.86
CA ARG A 63 -7.53 -22.69 3.53
C ARG A 63 -8.51 -21.76 2.81
N LEU A 64 -8.00 -20.92 1.92
CA LEU A 64 -8.79 -20.03 1.06
C LEU A 64 -9.23 -20.77 -0.22
N PRO A 65 -10.21 -20.25 -0.98
CA PRO A 65 -10.53 -20.78 -2.29
C PRO A 65 -9.28 -20.86 -3.19
N SER A 66 -9.20 -21.93 -3.98
CA SER A 66 -8.13 -22.07 -4.97
C SER A 66 -8.19 -20.91 -5.97
N PRO A 67 -7.04 -20.31 -6.31
CA PRO A 67 -7.01 -19.28 -7.35
C PRO A 67 -7.32 -19.89 -8.72
N ALA A 68 -7.50 -19.02 -9.73
CA ALA A 68 -7.59 -19.45 -11.13
C ALA A 68 -6.39 -20.31 -11.53
N LYS A 69 -6.57 -21.22 -12.51
CA LYS A 69 -5.61 -22.28 -12.82
C LYS A 69 -4.21 -21.70 -13.09
N LEU A 70 -3.18 -22.41 -12.64
CA LEU A 70 -1.80 -22.00 -12.91
C LEU A 70 -1.53 -22.07 -14.42
N GLY A 71 -0.85 -21.06 -14.95
CA GLY A 71 -0.60 -20.92 -16.39
C GLY A 71 -1.77 -20.30 -17.18
N GLU A 72 -2.89 -19.99 -16.53
CA GLU A 72 -4.01 -19.29 -17.17
C GLU A 72 -3.65 -17.81 -17.41
N GLU A 73 -3.50 -17.44 -18.68
CA GLU A 73 -3.02 -16.12 -19.12
C GLU A 73 -4.10 -15.02 -19.01
N SER A 74 -5.37 -15.37 -19.18
CA SER A 74 -6.53 -14.45 -19.08
C SER A 74 -6.58 -13.72 -17.73
N VAL A 75 -6.00 -14.31 -16.68
CA VAL A 75 -5.92 -13.74 -15.34
C VAL A 75 -5.11 -12.44 -15.30
N PHE A 76 -4.28 -12.18 -16.31
CA PHE A 76 -3.51 -10.94 -16.45
C PHE A 76 -4.18 -9.87 -17.32
N GLU A 77 -5.35 -10.14 -17.92
CA GLU A 77 -6.10 -9.15 -18.71
C GLU A 77 -6.63 -7.99 -17.86
N THR A 78 -6.85 -8.26 -16.57
CA THR A 78 -7.31 -7.27 -15.61
C THR A 78 -6.35 -7.16 -14.42
N THR A 79 -6.27 -5.97 -13.84
CA THR A 79 -5.55 -5.80 -12.58
C THR A 79 -6.43 -6.26 -11.43
N ARG A 80 -5.99 -7.32 -10.75
CA ARG A 80 -6.66 -7.86 -9.57
C ARG A 80 -6.16 -7.20 -8.30
N THR A 81 -7.02 -7.15 -7.28
CA THR A 81 -6.67 -6.70 -5.93
C THR A 81 -6.81 -7.85 -4.93
N THR A 82 -6.23 -7.69 -3.75
CA THR A 82 -6.43 -8.61 -2.63
C THR A 82 -7.80 -8.39 -1.98
N ASP A 83 -8.38 -9.46 -1.45
CA ASP A 83 -9.65 -9.43 -0.71
C ASP A 83 -9.66 -10.51 0.40
N ALA A 84 -10.80 -10.67 1.07
CA ALA A 84 -10.97 -11.63 2.16
C ALA A 84 -10.78 -13.11 1.74
N ARG A 85 -10.79 -13.40 0.43
CA ARG A 85 -10.65 -14.73 -0.15
C ARG A 85 -9.30 -14.90 -0.87
N SER A 86 -8.55 -13.82 -1.09
CA SER A 86 -7.27 -13.79 -1.81
C SER A 86 -6.29 -12.81 -1.16
N TYR A 87 -5.46 -13.29 -0.23
CA TYR A 87 -4.51 -12.43 0.51
C TYR A 87 -3.30 -12.00 -0.30
N THR A 88 -3.05 -12.66 -1.43
CA THR A 88 -2.02 -12.26 -2.37
C THR A 88 -2.46 -12.51 -3.81
N VAL A 89 -2.08 -11.59 -4.69
CA VAL A 89 -2.34 -11.68 -6.13
C VAL A 89 -1.10 -11.21 -6.90
N VAL A 90 -0.83 -11.82 -8.05
CA VAL A 90 0.22 -11.42 -8.98
C VAL A 90 -0.41 -10.77 -10.19
N ASN A 91 0.08 -9.58 -10.54
CA ASN A 91 -0.38 -8.84 -11.70
C ASN A 91 0.78 -8.57 -12.67
N ARG A 92 0.45 -8.51 -13.95
CA ARG A 92 1.34 -7.97 -14.98
C ARG A 92 1.39 -6.46 -14.83
N ARG A 93 2.59 -5.90 -14.65
CA ARG A 93 2.78 -4.45 -14.47
C ARG A 93 3.11 -3.75 -15.78
N ARG A 94 3.99 -4.35 -16.59
CA ARG A 94 4.40 -3.80 -17.87
C ARG A 94 4.71 -4.92 -18.84
N GLN A 95 4.11 -4.85 -20.03
CA GLN A 95 4.51 -5.60 -21.20
C GLN A 95 5.14 -4.63 -22.20
N PRO A 96 6.48 -4.60 -22.31
CA PRO A 96 7.15 -3.73 -23.26
C PRO A 96 6.80 -4.11 -24.71
N SER A 97 6.54 -3.13 -25.58
CA SER A 97 6.28 -3.33 -27.02
C SER A 97 7.51 -3.77 -27.82
N ASN A 98 8.71 -3.67 -27.23
CA ASN A 98 9.98 -4.00 -27.87
C ASN A 98 10.39 -5.48 -27.73
N GLY A 99 9.44 -6.38 -27.47
CA GLY A 99 9.69 -7.82 -27.35
C GLY A 99 10.36 -8.27 -26.05
N ARG A 100 10.60 -7.37 -25.09
CA ARG A 100 11.08 -7.76 -23.75
C ARG A 100 9.98 -8.48 -22.97
N ALA A 101 10.41 -9.43 -22.12
CA ALA A 101 9.50 -10.16 -21.23
C ALA A 101 8.68 -9.21 -20.36
N ALA A 102 7.43 -9.59 -20.11
CA ALA A 102 6.55 -8.87 -19.21
C ALA A 102 7.12 -8.89 -17.77
N THR A 103 6.88 -7.80 -17.04
CA THR A 103 7.23 -7.70 -15.63
C THR A 103 6.01 -7.98 -14.77
N PHE A 104 6.21 -8.74 -13.70
CA PHE A 104 5.16 -9.17 -12.80
C PHE A 104 5.44 -8.68 -11.39
N ALA A 105 4.40 -8.32 -10.67
CA ALA A 105 4.50 -7.93 -9.27
C ALA A 105 3.45 -8.65 -8.44
N LYS A 106 3.90 -9.16 -7.28
CA LYS A 106 3.04 -9.71 -6.24
C LYS A 106 2.54 -8.55 -5.38
N THR A 107 1.23 -8.49 -5.19
CA THR A 107 0.54 -7.61 -4.24
C THR A 107 0.16 -8.44 -3.01
N GLN A 108 0.54 -7.96 -1.82
CA GLN A 108 0.15 -8.49 -0.51
C GLN A 108 0.29 -7.38 0.54
N CYS A 109 -0.12 -7.65 1.79
CA CYS A 109 0.20 -6.77 2.91
C CYS A 109 1.72 -6.57 3.05
N MET A 110 2.14 -5.32 3.29
CA MET A 110 3.55 -4.95 3.46
C MET A 110 4.05 -5.11 4.90
N HIS A 111 3.17 -5.46 5.84
CA HIS A 111 3.48 -5.63 7.27
C HIS A 111 4.30 -4.45 7.83
N CYS A 112 3.83 -3.21 7.58
CA CYS A 112 4.44 -1.99 8.09
C CYS A 112 4.48 -2.00 9.64
N VAL A 113 5.54 -1.45 10.23
CA VAL A 113 5.77 -1.38 11.69
C VAL A 113 5.43 -0.02 12.27
#